data_AF-A0A952RUP1-F1
#
_entry.id   AF-A0A952RUP1-F1
#
_cell.length_a   1.000
_cell.length_b   1.000
_cell.length_c   1.000
_cell.angle_alpha   90.00
_cell.angle_beta   90.00
_cell.angle_gamma   90.00
#
_symmetry.space_group_name_H-M   'P 1'
#
loop_
_entity.id
_entity.type
_entity.pdbx_description
1 polymer ?
#
loop_
_entity_poly.entity_id
_entity_poly.type
_entity_poly.pdbx_seq_one_letter_code
_entity_poly.pdbx_strand_id
1 'polypeptide(L)'
;MTALPVASAGCRVNEGDVKRWETTQRGPHKLVAVITHDKYALELRTDAAMALIRMPPRGGTRQGIKFLIEKYKNEEGEEREGALNQLAPETRQQLVDRLVPMLIEELKAPPPARTPEGRLPADPTVPYKDASFALLIHEPPLISNDETKATLKAALTKWAQTGFEDRIENGSQQYGLEQMMRTLGPDSVKILPGLVSENTARIDRIAGLIKDIGDDQAKADLSKSLVQLAEKYNSKEWLEAQTKIVKEYNAKNKVQADDSQVAAQVDKIQERRLTEEVFPAMKRVAGKPSVDYLIKYAADQKMPAPRRKLALAALEGNLDKNSKEQLDHLFAIAKGNDVPDEVRDGAFRRMDEFPKEQTVPKLYSLADNPRWKVRYVAFDHVLLTMNAKQIPDFMNHLPKTAATKMGQTEPLQYAQTIRDKVEGDAKTKADILAPYMSSKDLGPKLVALGWYWGGKKEDRKLVAAHERDNDPLPKCDAADECKWECDVPKAPGSKEMEAHEVKTVGEWVKTCLVPNMDK
;
A
#
# COMPACT_ATOMS: atom_id res chain seq x y z
N MET A 1 81.66 -44.28 13.49
CA MET A 1 80.20 -44.38 13.45
C MET A 1 79.66 -42.99 13.21
N THR A 2 79.28 -42.71 11.97
CA THR A 2 78.75 -41.44 11.49
C THR A 2 77.24 -41.43 11.73
N ALA A 3 76.76 -40.49 12.55
CA ALA A 3 75.33 -40.25 12.75
C ALA A 3 74.77 -39.48 11.55
N LEU A 4 73.82 -40.07 10.84
CA LEU A 4 73.00 -39.39 9.85
C LEU A 4 71.98 -38.47 10.57
N PRO A 5 71.83 -37.20 10.16
CA PRO A 5 70.75 -36.37 10.65
C PRO A 5 69.45 -36.77 9.94
N VAL A 6 68.45 -37.18 10.72
CA VAL A 6 67.07 -37.33 10.25
C VAL A 6 66.49 -35.93 10.11
N ALA A 7 66.33 -35.47 8.87
CA ALA A 7 65.57 -34.27 8.57
C ALA A 7 64.08 -34.55 8.78
N SER A 8 63.51 -34.01 9.85
CA SER A 8 62.07 -33.92 10.06
C SER A 8 61.48 -32.90 9.08
N ALA A 9 61.06 -33.36 7.91
CA ALA A 9 60.20 -32.58 7.03
C ALA A 9 58.83 -32.43 7.70
N GLY A 10 58.64 -31.34 8.46
CA GLY A 10 57.33 -30.95 8.95
C GLY A 10 56.41 -30.74 7.75
N CYS A 11 55.28 -31.47 7.69
CA CYS A 11 54.30 -31.39 6.61
C CYS A 11 53.90 -29.92 6.37
N ARG A 12 54.39 -29.34 5.28
CA ARG A 12 54.06 -27.98 4.86
C ARG A 12 52.57 -27.96 4.47
N VAL A 13 51.78 -27.16 5.17
CA VAL A 13 50.37 -26.94 4.83
C VAL A 13 50.27 -26.46 3.39
N ASN A 14 49.41 -27.11 2.60
CA ASN A 14 49.19 -26.80 1.19
C ASN A 14 47.69 -26.64 0.88
N GLU A 15 47.35 -26.37 -0.39
CA GLU A 15 45.98 -26.20 -0.87
C GLU A 15 45.08 -27.43 -0.58
N GLY A 16 45.65 -28.64 -0.63
CA GLY A 16 44.93 -29.86 -0.31
C GLY A 16 44.51 -29.93 1.16
N ASP A 17 45.35 -29.42 2.07
CA ASP A 17 44.99 -29.30 3.49
C ASP A 17 43.88 -28.26 3.72
N VAL A 18 43.98 -27.09 3.07
CA VAL A 18 42.96 -26.03 3.14
C VAL A 18 41.60 -26.56 2.71
N LYS A 19 41.53 -27.22 1.54
CA LYS A 19 40.30 -27.82 1.01
C LYS A 19 39.74 -28.91 1.92
N ARG A 20 40.60 -29.74 2.50
CA ARG A 20 40.19 -30.78 3.46
C ARG A 20 39.55 -30.16 4.70
N TRP A 21 40.02 -29.01 5.16
CA TRP A 21 39.54 -28.41 6.41
C TRP A 21 38.14 -27.80 6.31
N GLU A 22 37.67 -27.44 5.12
CA GLU A 22 36.31 -26.91 4.87
C GLU A 22 35.20 -27.77 5.49
N THR A 23 35.41 -29.09 5.55
CA THR A 23 34.41 -30.06 6.02
C THR A 23 34.62 -30.51 7.46
N THR A 24 35.69 -30.06 8.13
CA THR A 24 36.08 -30.56 9.47
C THR A 24 35.66 -29.63 10.60
N GLN A 25 35.29 -30.19 11.77
CA GLN A 25 34.83 -29.40 12.91
C GLN A 25 35.83 -28.31 13.34
N ARG A 26 37.12 -28.67 13.46
CA ARG A 26 38.22 -27.74 13.79
C ARG A 26 38.78 -26.97 12.59
N GLY A 27 38.21 -27.16 11.41
CA GLY A 27 38.61 -26.49 10.18
C GLY A 27 38.69 -24.97 10.28
N PRO A 28 37.67 -24.28 10.82
CA PRO A 28 37.69 -22.82 10.94
C PRO A 28 38.93 -22.29 11.66
N HIS A 29 39.31 -22.87 12.80
CA HIS A 29 40.49 -22.44 13.56
C HIS A 29 41.79 -22.62 12.79
N LYS A 30 41.93 -23.74 12.05
CA LYS A 30 43.11 -24.00 11.22
C LYS A 30 43.20 -23.03 10.05
N LEU A 31 42.08 -22.71 9.41
CA LEU A 31 42.01 -21.75 8.32
C LEU A 31 42.34 -20.33 8.80
N VAL A 32 41.82 -19.91 9.95
CA VAL A 32 42.19 -18.62 10.56
C VAL A 32 43.70 -18.57 10.84
N ALA A 33 44.29 -19.64 11.38
CA ALA A 33 45.74 -19.69 11.61
C ALA A 33 46.57 -19.61 10.32
N VAL A 34 46.06 -20.11 9.19
CA VAL A 34 46.70 -19.91 7.89
C VAL A 34 46.61 -18.45 7.47
N ILE A 35 45.43 -17.84 7.57
CA ILE A 35 45.19 -16.44 7.18
C ILE A 35 46.07 -15.47 7.98
N THR A 36 46.18 -15.65 9.30
CA THR A 36 46.80 -14.66 10.18
C THR A 36 48.30 -14.81 10.34
N HIS A 37 48.88 -15.98 10.08
CA HIS A 37 50.31 -16.22 10.30
C HIS A 37 51.18 -15.81 9.10
N ASP A 38 52.20 -14.99 9.38
CA ASP A 38 53.15 -14.44 8.41
C ASP A 38 53.94 -15.47 7.55
N LYS A 39 54.13 -16.70 8.04
CA LYS A 39 54.88 -17.77 7.35
C LYS A 39 54.25 -18.28 6.06
N TYR A 40 52.94 -18.05 5.87
CA TYR A 40 52.23 -18.53 4.68
C TYR A 40 52.22 -17.47 3.59
N ALA A 41 52.37 -17.90 2.33
CA ALA A 41 52.26 -17.02 1.17
C ALA A 41 50.83 -16.45 1.06
N LEU A 42 50.72 -15.24 0.50
CA LEU A 42 49.44 -14.53 0.41
C LEU A 42 48.40 -15.30 -0.40
N GLU A 43 48.83 -16.08 -1.39
CA GLU A 43 48.01 -16.99 -2.18
C GLU A 43 47.31 -18.02 -1.28
N LEU A 44 48.07 -18.76 -0.47
CA LEU A 44 47.52 -19.78 0.44
C LEU A 44 46.59 -19.16 1.51
N ARG A 45 46.87 -17.92 1.94
CA ARG A 45 45.99 -17.18 2.84
C ARG A 45 44.67 -16.80 2.17
N THR A 46 44.72 -16.41 0.91
CA THR A 46 43.54 -16.07 0.11
C THR A 46 42.68 -17.32 -0.10
N ASP A 47 43.30 -18.46 -0.41
CA ASP A 47 42.60 -19.74 -0.51
C ASP A 47 41.97 -20.17 0.82
N ALA A 48 42.66 -19.96 1.94
CA ALA A 48 42.12 -20.23 3.27
C ALA A 48 40.93 -19.31 3.62
N ALA A 49 40.96 -18.04 3.19
CA ALA A 49 39.82 -17.13 3.34
C ALA A 49 38.62 -17.57 2.49
N MET A 50 38.84 -17.97 1.24
CA MET A 50 37.79 -18.55 0.39
C MET A 50 37.22 -19.85 0.96
N ALA A 51 38.08 -20.71 1.53
CA ALA A 51 37.67 -21.94 2.19
C ALA A 51 36.74 -21.67 3.38
N LEU A 52 37.00 -20.63 4.20
CA LEU A 52 36.08 -20.21 5.27
C LEU A 52 34.70 -19.82 4.71
N ILE A 53 34.65 -19.13 3.58
CA ILE A 53 33.37 -18.69 2.96
C ILE A 53 32.59 -19.89 2.41
N ARG A 54 33.28 -20.88 1.83
CA ARG A 54 32.68 -22.11 1.27
C ARG A 54 32.15 -23.07 2.32
N MET A 55 32.52 -22.92 3.59
CA MET A 55 32.11 -23.84 4.64
C MET A 55 30.58 -23.95 4.73
N PRO A 56 30.04 -25.18 4.86
CA PRO A 56 28.61 -25.37 5.02
C PRO A 56 28.10 -24.78 6.34
N PRO A 57 26.84 -24.35 6.40
CA PRO A 57 26.24 -23.84 7.63
C PRO A 57 26.20 -24.93 8.71
N ARG A 58 26.47 -24.54 9.96
CA ARG A 58 26.40 -25.40 11.15
C ARG A 58 25.34 -24.85 12.09
N GLY A 59 24.31 -25.65 12.37
CA GLY A 59 23.14 -25.17 13.13
C GLY A 59 22.46 -23.98 12.46
N GLY A 60 22.41 -23.96 11.11
CA GLY A 60 21.83 -22.86 10.34
C GLY A 60 22.73 -21.62 10.18
N THR A 61 23.89 -21.57 10.84
CA THR A 61 24.78 -20.40 10.80
C THR A 61 26.04 -20.66 9.97
N ARG A 62 26.42 -19.71 9.11
CA ARG A 62 27.67 -19.77 8.31
C ARG A 62 28.87 -19.36 9.16
N GLN A 63 29.30 -20.27 10.05
CA GLN A 63 30.38 -20.00 10.99
C GLN A 63 31.68 -19.55 10.32
N GLY A 64 32.00 -20.04 9.11
CA GLY A 64 33.24 -19.63 8.44
C GLY A 64 33.29 -18.14 8.09
N ILE A 65 32.17 -17.55 7.65
CA ILE A 65 32.07 -16.09 7.41
C ILE A 65 32.25 -15.32 8.72
N LYS A 66 31.64 -15.81 9.81
CA LYS A 66 31.82 -15.25 11.14
C LYS A 66 33.29 -15.24 11.56
N PHE A 67 34.02 -16.35 11.39
CA PHE A 67 35.45 -16.43 11.73
C PHE A 67 36.33 -15.52 10.86
N LEU A 68 35.93 -15.28 9.61
CA LEU A 68 36.67 -14.41 8.70
C LEU A 68 36.51 -12.93 9.07
N ILE A 69 35.28 -12.51 9.39
CA ILE A 69 34.87 -11.09 9.43
C ILE A 69 34.55 -10.63 10.85
N GLU A 70 33.74 -11.39 11.58
CA GLU A 70 33.21 -11.03 12.89
C GLU A 70 34.04 -11.64 14.04
N LYS A 71 33.69 -11.28 15.26
CA LYS A 71 34.27 -11.88 16.46
C LYS A 71 33.85 -13.35 16.63
N TYR A 72 34.78 -14.19 17.09
CA TYR A 72 34.52 -15.61 17.35
C TYR A 72 35.18 -16.07 18.66
N LYS A 73 34.74 -17.21 19.20
CA LYS A 73 35.39 -17.83 20.36
C LYS A 73 36.44 -18.82 19.89
N ASN A 74 37.67 -18.72 20.39
CA ASN A 74 38.74 -19.68 20.09
C ASN A 74 38.54 -21.03 20.82
N GLU A 75 39.48 -21.97 20.67
CA GLU A 75 39.39 -23.30 21.33
C GLU A 75 39.39 -23.22 22.86
N GLU A 76 39.89 -22.12 23.42
CA GLU A 76 39.98 -21.84 24.86
C GLU A 76 38.74 -21.06 25.37
N GLY A 77 37.81 -20.72 24.49
CA GLY A 77 36.59 -19.96 24.81
C GLY A 77 36.77 -18.45 24.83
N GLU A 78 37.97 -17.94 24.53
CA GLU A 78 38.28 -16.51 24.48
C GLU A 78 37.72 -15.85 23.23
N GLU A 79 37.23 -14.63 23.36
CA GLU A 79 36.79 -13.82 22.23
C GLU A 79 37.98 -13.30 21.43
N ARG A 80 37.98 -13.57 20.12
CA ARG A 80 38.98 -13.12 19.15
C ARG A 80 38.28 -12.33 18.04
N GLU A 81 38.98 -11.33 17.52
CA GLU A 81 38.54 -10.61 16.32
C GLU A 81 38.48 -11.52 15.11
N GLY A 82 37.68 -11.18 14.09
CA GLY A 82 37.68 -11.90 12.82
C GLY A 82 39.06 -11.92 12.17
N ALA A 83 39.36 -12.97 11.41
CA ALA A 83 40.70 -13.20 10.85
C ALA A 83 41.25 -11.97 10.10
N LEU A 84 40.40 -11.24 9.37
CA LEU A 84 40.82 -10.03 8.66
C LEU A 84 41.20 -8.89 9.60
N ASN A 85 40.53 -8.72 10.73
CA ASN A 85 40.84 -7.68 11.73
C ASN A 85 42.06 -8.01 12.59
N GLN A 86 42.54 -9.25 12.57
CA GLN A 86 43.80 -9.63 13.21
C GLN A 86 45.04 -9.27 12.37
N LEU A 87 44.87 -8.92 11.09
CA LEU A 87 45.95 -8.57 10.19
C LEU A 87 46.33 -7.08 10.31
N ALA A 88 47.60 -6.78 10.05
CA ALA A 88 48.03 -5.39 9.83
C ALA A 88 47.27 -4.77 8.64
N PRO A 89 46.97 -3.45 8.65
CA PRO A 89 46.14 -2.81 7.63
C PRO A 89 46.59 -3.06 6.19
N GLU A 90 47.90 -3.02 5.93
CA GLU A 90 48.49 -3.25 4.61
C GLU A 90 48.28 -4.68 4.14
N THR A 91 48.57 -5.66 4.99
CA THR A 91 48.38 -7.09 4.70
C THR A 91 46.90 -7.42 4.51
N ARG A 92 46.03 -6.84 5.35
CA ARG A 92 44.57 -6.96 5.21
C ARG A 92 44.12 -6.46 3.85
N GLN A 93 44.58 -5.29 3.41
CA GLN A 93 44.21 -4.73 2.12
C GLN A 93 44.69 -5.60 0.95
N GLN A 94 45.93 -6.07 0.98
CA GLN A 94 46.46 -6.98 -0.05
C GLN A 94 45.67 -8.28 -0.16
N LEU A 95 45.23 -8.84 0.96
CA LEU A 95 44.40 -10.05 0.98
C LEU A 95 43.00 -9.76 0.45
N VAL A 96 42.37 -8.67 0.89
CA VAL A 96 41.03 -8.26 0.43
C VAL A 96 41.01 -7.97 -1.07
N ASP A 97 42.03 -7.30 -1.61
CA ASP A 97 42.13 -7.00 -3.06
C ASP A 97 42.29 -8.26 -3.92
N ARG A 98 42.80 -9.36 -3.35
CA ARG A 98 42.83 -10.67 -4.01
C ARG A 98 41.54 -11.47 -3.83
N LEU A 99 40.91 -11.34 -2.66
CA LEU A 99 39.68 -12.04 -2.32
C LEU A 99 38.47 -11.51 -3.11
N VAL A 100 38.34 -10.20 -3.26
CA VAL A 100 37.16 -9.55 -3.88
C VAL A 100 36.93 -10.00 -5.32
N PRO A 101 37.93 -10.05 -6.22
CA PRO A 101 37.74 -10.58 -7.57
C PRO A 101 37.21 -12.02 -7.61
N MET A 102 37.67 -12.88 -6.70
CA MET A 102 37.19 -14.27 -6.59
C MET A 102 35.72 -14.32 -6.15
N LEU A 103 35.33 -13.47 -5.19
CA LEU A 103 33.93 -13.35 -4.76
C LEU A 103 33.04 -12.88 -5.91
N ILE A 104 33.48 -11.86 -6.65
CA ILE A 104 32.73 -11.32 -7.80
C ILE A 104 32.51 -12.40 -8.86
N GLU A 105 33.50 -13.26 -9.12
CA GLU A 105 33.35 -14.35 -10.08
C GLU A 105 32.24 -15.34 -9.65
N GLU A 106 32.25 -15.75 -8.38
CA GLU A 106 31.27 -16.68 -7.83
C GLU A 106 29.85 -16.08 -7.79
N LEU A 107 29.72 -14.75 -7.71
CA LEU A 107 28.43 -14.06 -7.77
C LEU A 107 27.78 -14.05 -9.17
N LYS A 108 28.51 -14.41 -10.23
CA LYS A 108 27.97 -14.34 -11.61
C LYS A 108 26.95 -15.43 -11.91
N ALA A 109 26.95 -16.54 -11.17
CA ALA A 109 26.05 -17.64 -11.45
C ALA A 109 24.57 -17.23 -11.23
N PRO A 110 23.65 -17.60 -12.15
CA PRO A 110 22.22 -17.36 -11.97
C PRO A 110 21.69 -18.21 -10.80
N PRO A 111 20.56 -17.83 -10.18
CA PRO A 111 19.95 -18.69 -9.18
C PRO A 111 19.53 -20.04 -9.81
N PRO A 112 19.52 -21.13 -9.03
CA PRO A 112 19.04 -22.41 -9.50
C PRO A 112 17.54 -22.34 -9.81
N ALA A 113 17.13 -22.98 -10.90
CA ALA A 113 15.72 -23.09 -11.25
C ALA A 113 14.93 -23.83 -10.15
N ARG A 114 13.67 -23.43 -9.94
CA ARG A 114 12.75 -24.13 -9.04
C ARG A 114 12.58 -25.59 -9.48
N THR A 115 12.42 -26.49 -8.51
CA THR A 115 12.08 -27.89 -8.81
C THR A 115 10.66 -27.99 -9.40
N PRO A 116 10.27 -29.12 -10.02
CA PRO A 116 8.91 -29.32 -10.52
C PRO A 116 7.81 -29.11 -9.46
N GLU A 117 8.13 -29.34 -8.19
CA GLU A 117 7.25 -29.14 -7.03
C GLU A 117 7.23 -27.68 -6.54
N GLY A 118 7.91 -26.75 -7.23
CA GLY A 118 7.97 -25.32 -6.90
C GLY A 118 8.96 -24.96 -5.80
N ARG A 119 9.77 -25.91 -5.31
CA ARG A 119 10.76 -25.68 -4.25
C ARG A 119 11.98 -24.96 -4.82
N LEU A 120 12.49 -23.98 -4.05
CA LEU A 120 13.78 -23.33 -4.34
C LEU A 120 14.94 -24.21 -3.87
N PRO A 121 15.84 -24.65 -4.77
CA PRO A 121 17.08 -25.31 -4.37
C PRO A 121 18.01 -24.35 -3.63
N ALA A 122 19.04 -24.89 -2.98
CA ALA A 122 20.07 -24.08 -2.38
C ALA A 122 20.83 -23.31 -3.48
N ASP A 123 20.83 -21.98 -3.39
CA ASP A 123 21.59 -21.12 -4.30
C ASP A 123 23.08 -21.13 -3.86
N PRO A 124 23.99 -21.69 -4.68
CA PRO A 124 25.40 -21.83 -4.32
C PRO A 124 26.13 -20.48 -4.21
N THR A 125 25.53 -19.40 -4.71
CA THR A 125 26.13 -18.05 -4.66
C THR A 125 25.92 -17.34 -3.32
N VAL A 126 24.98 -17.82 -2.48
CA VAL A 126 24.62 -17.19 -1.20
C VAL A 126 25.80 -17.00 -0.23
N PRO A 127 26.69 -17.98 0.01
CA PRO A 127 27.83 -17.77 0.90
C PRO A 127 28.73 -16.62 0.44
N TYR A 128 28.98 -16.53 -0.87
CA TYR A 128 29.82 -15.48 -1.45
C TYR A 128 29.13 -14.12 -1.39
N LYS A 129 27.80 -14.08 -1.58
CA LYS A 129 27.01 -12.87 -1.38
C LYS A 129 27.07 -12.41 0.07
N ASP A 130 26.84 -13.31 1.02
CA ASP A 130 26.82 -12.98 2.45
C ASP A 130 28.20 -12.47 2.91
N ALA A 131 29.28 -13.10 2.47
CA ALA A 131 30.64 -12.64 2.75
C ALA A 131 30.94 -11.29 2.10
N SER A 132 30.57 -11.10 0.83
CA SER A 132 30.75 -9.83 0.10
C SER A 132 30.02 -8.68 0.78
N PHE A 133 28.77 -8.92 1.19
CA PHE A 133 27.98 -7.90 1.88
C PHE A 133 28.54 -7.62 3.28
N ALA A 134 28.93 -8.65 4.03
CA ALA A 134 29.57 -8.49 5.34
C ALA A 134 30.87 -7.68 5.27
N LEU A 135 31.73 -7.91 4.27
CA LEU A 135 32.95 -7.11 4.05
C LEU A 135 32.64 -5.62 3.82
N LEU A 136 31.51 -5.33 3.16
CA LEU A 136 31.11 -3.98 2.77
C LEU A 136 30.51 -3.18 3.92
N ILE A 137 29.78 -3.84 4.83
CA ILE A 137 29.07 -3.20 5.95
C ILE A 137 29.84 -3.28 7.28
N HIS A 138 30.97 -3.97 7.32
CA HIS A 138 31.73 -4.16 8.54
C HIS A 138 32.29 -2.83 9.08
N GLU A 139 32.24 -2.67 10.40
CA GLU A 139 32.85 -1.56 11.13
C GLU A 139 33.86 -2.10 12.15
N PRO A 140 35.15 -1.68 12.12
CA PRO A 140 35.74 -0.71 11.19
C PRO A 140 35.86 -1.25 9.75
N PRO A 141 36.00 -0.38 8.73
CA PRO A 141 36.01 -0.82 7.33
C PRO A 141 37.09 -1.87 7.02
N LEU A 142 36.68 -2.99 6.44
CA LEU A 142 37.60 -4.05 5.96
C LEU A 142 38.13 -3.79 4.55
N ILE A 143 37.36 -3.06 3.75
CA ILE A 143 37.75 -2.62 2.40
C ILE A 143 38.16 -1.15 2.49
N SER A 144 39.45 -0.86 2.31
CA SER A 144 39.97 0.52 2.35
C SER A 144 40.10 1.17 0.96
N ASN A 145 40.11 0.37 -0.11
CA ASN A 145 40.14 0.85 -1.50
C ASN A 145 38.72 1.14 -2.02
N ASP A 146 38.49 2.38 -2.43
CA ASP A 146 37.20 2.83 -2.98
C ASP A 146 36.82 2.14 -4.30
N GLU A 147 37.78 1.83 -5.17
CA GLU A 147 37.54 1.11 -6.42
C GLU A 147 37.10 -0.34 -6.16
N THR A 148 37.78 -1.02 -5.24
CA THR A 148 37.40 -2.36 -4.77
C THR A 148 35.99 -2.34 -4.17
N LYS A 149 35.69 -1.34 -3.34
CA LYS A 149 34.36 -1.15 -2.73
C LYS A 149 33.27 -0.90 -3.79
N ALA A 150 33.54 -0.05 -4.77
CA ALA A 150 32.60 0.27 -5.85
C ALA A 150 32.32 -0.95 -6.73
N THR A 151 33.35 -1.71 -7.09
CA THR A 151 33.22 -2.93 -7.90
C THR A 151 32.41 -4.00 -7.16
N LEU A 152 32.65 -4.19 -5.87
CA LEU A 152 31.88 -5.14 -5.06
C LEU A 152 30.41 -4.71 -4.91
N LYS A 153 30.14 -3.41 -4.70
CA LYS A 153 28.77 -2.85 -4.71
C LYS A 153 28.06 -3.13 -6.03
N ALA A 154 28.73 -2.93 -7.15
CA ALA A 154 28.17 -3.18 -8.48
C ALA A 154 27.87 -4.67 -8.69
N ALA A 155 28.75 -5.57 -8.25
CA ALA A 155 28.54 -7.01 -8.32
C ALA A 155 27.36 -7.47 -7.46
N LEU A 156 27.26 -7.00 -6.21
CA LEU A 156 26.13 -7.29 -5.33
C LEU A 156 24.81 -6.73 -5.87
N THR A 157 24.85 -5.55 -6.48
CA THR A 157 23.70 -4.96 -7.17
C THR A 157 23.25 -5.86 -8.32
N LYS A 158 24.16 -6.24 -9.21
CA LYS A 158 23.86 -7.15 -10.32
C LYS A 158 23.34 -8.52 -9.82
N TRP A 159 23.88 -9.02 -8.72
CA TRP A 159 23.42 -10.25 -8.08
C TRP A 159 21.99 -10.10 -7.57
N ALA A 160 21.67 -9.03 -6.84
CA ALA A 160 20.32 -8.77 -6.34
C ALA A 160 19.27 -8.69 -7.45
N GLN A 161 19.69 -8.11 -8.57
CA GLN A 161 18.90 -7.89 -9.77
C GLN A 161 18.68 -9.16 -10.60
N THR A 162 19.66 -10.06 -10.62
CA THR A 162 19.57 -11.33 -11.35
C THR A 162 18.77 -12.34 -10.54
N GLY A 163 17.55 -12.64 -10.97
CA GLY A 163 16.71 -13.64 -10.29
C GLY A 163 16.15 -13.17 -8.96
N PHE A 164 15.76 -11.88 -8.90
CA PHE A 164 15.18 -11.21 -7.75
C PHE A 164 14.09 -12.05 -7.05
N GLU A 165 13.14 -12.60 -7.80
CA GLU A 165 11.99 -13.35 -7.25
C GLU A 165 12.39 -14.61 -6.48
N ASP A 166 13.38 -15.34 -6.99
CA ASP A 166 13.86 -16.55 -6.33
C ASP A 166 14.76 -16.21 -5.14
N ARG A 167 15.58 -15.16 -5.28
CA ARG A 167 16.51 -14.72 -4.24
C ARG A 167 15.81 -14.02 -3.08
N ILE A 168 14.71 -13.32 -3.29
CA ILE A 168 13.98 -12.67 -2.18
C ILE A 168 13.29 -13.70 -1.26
N GLU A 169 12.99 -14.89 -1.78
CA GLU A 169 12.36 -16.00 -1.05
C GLU A 169 13.35 -16.98 -0.44
N ASN A 170 14.64 -16.86 -0.77
CA ASN A 170 15.65 -17.78 -0.31
C ASN A 170 16.01 -17.55 1.16
N GLY A 171 15.45 -18.36 2.06
CA GLY A 171 15.70 -18.30 3.50
C GLY A 171 17.09 -18.76 3.97
N SER A 172 17.98 -19.22 3.08
CA SER A 172 19.34 -19.65 3.46
C SER A 172 20.36 -18.51 3.61
N GLN A 173 19.91 -17.27 3.40
CA GLN A 173 20.73 -16.07 3.45
C GLN A 173 20.95 -15.61 4.88
N GLN A 174 22.20 -15.33 5.25
CA GLN A 174 22.52 -14.68 6.52
C GLN A 174 22.07 -13.21 6.53
N TYR A 175 22.25 -12.51 5.41
CA TYR A 175 21.74 -11.14 5.21
C TYR A 175 20.65 -11.15 4.14
N GLY A 176 19.43 -10.75 4.49
CA GLY A 176 18.30 -10.79 3.56
C GLY A 176 18.50 -9.89 2.33
N LEU A 177 17.97 -10.30 1.17
CA LEU A 177 18.09 -9.53 -0.08
C LEU A 177 17.63 -8.08 0.09
N GLU A 178 16.49 -7.85 0.74
CA GLU A 178 15.97 -6.50 0.94
C GLU A 178 16.85 -5.65 1.85
N GLN A 179 17.42 -6.24 2.90
CA GLN A 179 18.38 -5.55 3.77
C GLN A 179 19.57 -5.09 2.93
N MET A 180 20.12 -5.98 2.11
CA MET A 180 21.22 -5.66 1.22
C MET A 180 20.87 -4.54 0.24
N MET A 181 19.74 -4.63 -0.46
CA MET A 181 19.32 -3.61 -1.42
C MET A 181 19.13 -2.24 -0.76
N ARG A 182 18.57 -2.19 0.45
CA ARG A 182 18.43 -0.94 1.23
C ARG A 182 19.78 -0.32 1.57
N THR A 183 20.78 -1.14 1.89
CA THR A 183 22.14 -0.67 2.14
C THR A 183 22.86 -0.24 0.86
N LEU A 184 22.60 -0.90 -0.28
CA LEU A 184 23.18 -0.54 -1.57
C LEU A 184 22.56 0.73 -2.17
N GLY A 185 21.30 1.03 -1.83
CA GLY A 185 20.63 2.27 -2.21
C GLY A 185 19.93 2.20 -3.58
N PRO A 186 19.60 3.37 -4.18
CA PRO A 186 18.68 3.46 -5.32
C PRO A 186 19.09 2.67 -6.57
N ASP A 187 20.39 2.58 -6.87
CA ASP A 187 20.87 1.85 -8.04
C ASP A 187 20.51 0.35 -8.00
N SER A 188 20.30 -0.19 -6.79
CA SER A 188 19.94 -1.60 -6.64
C SER A 188 18.56 -1.93 -7.19
N VAL A 189 17.63 -0.97 -7.21
CA VAL A 189 16.22 -1.20 -7.60
C VAL A 189 15.88 -0.76 -9.03
N LYS A 190 16.82 -0.14 -9.76
CA LYS A 190 16.56 0.47 -11.08
C LYS A 190 15.98 -0.47 -12.13
N ILE A 191 16.33 -1.75 -12.11
CA ILE A 191 15.82 -2.72 -13.09
C ILE A 191 14.51 -3.38 -12.69
N LEU A 192 14.11 -3.29 -11.40
CA LEU A 192 12.93 -3.99 -10.90
C LEU A 192 11.63 -3.61 -11.63
N PRO A 193 11.41 -2.36 -12.13
CA PRO A 193 10.25 -2.04 -12.95
C PRO A 193 10.11 -2.94 -14.19
N GLY A 194 11.24 -3.32 -14.80
CA GLY A 194 11.27 -4.20 -15.98
C GLY A 194 10.97 -5.65 -15.69
N LEU A 195 10.94 -6.05 -14.41
CA LEU A 195 10.56 -7.39 -13.98
C LEU A 195 9.05 -7.57 -13.87
N VAL A 196 8.25 -6.48 -13.90
CA VAL A 196 6.79 -6.53 -13.73
C VAL A 196 6.12 -7.03 -15.00
N SER A 197 5.36 -8.12 -14.86
CA SER A 197 4.67 -8.86 -15.90
C SER A 197 3.51 -9.67 -15.28
N GLU A 198 2.76 -10.41 -16.10
CA GLU A 198 1.66 -11.25 -15.63
C GLU A 198 2.09 -12.46 -14.78
N ASN A 199 3.36 -12.85 -14.90
CA ASN A 199 3.95 -13.99 -14.18
C ASN A 199 4.76 -13.55 -12.97
N THR A 200 4.92 -12.25 -12.77
CA THR A 200 5.76 -11.70 -11.72
C THR A 200 5.20 -12.06 -10.36
N ALA A 201 5.97 -12.83 -9.60
CA ALA A 201 5.68 -13.02 -8.19
C ALA A 201 6.11 -11.76 -7.43
N ARG A 202 5.41 -11.46 -6.32
CA ARG A 202 5.88 -10.46 -5.34
C ARG A 202 5.97 -9.01 -5.84
N ILE A 203 5.00 -8.59 -6.65
CA ILE A 203 4.83 -7.17 -7.06
C ILE A 203 4.80 -6.25 -5.83
N ASP A 204 4.23 -6.71 -4.70
CA ASP A 204 4.20 -6.01 -3.42
C ASP A 204 5.61 -5.67 -2.90
N ARG A 205 6.57 -6.58 -3.06
CA ARG A 205 7.96 -6.40 -2.61
C ARG A 205 8.73 -5.48 -3.55
N ILE A 206 8.51 -5.60 -4.85
CA ILE A 206 9.07 -4.66 -5.85
C ILE A 206 8.60 -3.23 -5.54
N ALA A 207 7.29 -3.04 -5.38
CA ALA A 207 6.71 -1.75 -5.04
C ALA A 207 7.19 -1.23 -3.68
N GLY A 208 7.41 -2.13 -2.71
CA GLY A 208 8.01 -1.80 -1.41
C GLY A 208 9.42 -1.26 -1.50
N LEU A 209 10.32 -1.97 -2.20
CA LEU A 209 11.70 -1.52 -2.35
C LEU A 209 11.79 -0.21 -3.14
N ILE A 210 11.05 -0.07 -4.24
CA ILE A 210 11.08 1.15 -5.04
C ILE A 210 10.50 2.34 -4.27
N LYS A 211 9.45 2.14 -3.47
CA LYS A 211 8.94 3.19 -2.58
C LYS A 211 10.03 3.67 -1.63
N ASP A 212 10.71 2.72 -0.98
CA ASP A 212 11.57 3.01 0.16
C ASP A 212 12.95 3.54 -0.25
N ILE A 213 13.50 3.07 -1.39
CA ILE A 213 14.86 3.42 -1.83
C ILE A 213 14.98 3.83 -3.30
N GLY A 214 13.90 3.74 -4.10
CA GLY A 214 13.94 4.14 -5.52
C GLY A 214 13.97 5.66 -5.71
N ASP A 215 14.68 6.09 -6.74
CA ASP A 215 14.62 7.47 -7.23
C ASP A 215 13.29 7.74 -7.98
N ASP A 216 13.05 9.01 -8.35
CA ASP A 216 11.81 9.42 -9.02
C ASP A 216 11.62 8.71 -10.37
N GLN A 217 12.73 8.41 -11.06
CA GLN A 217 12.70 7.69 -12.33
C GLN A 217 12.24 6.24 -12.13
N ALA A 218 12.79 5.53 -11.14
CA ALA A 218 12.38 4.17 -10.81
C ALA A 218 10.91 4.10 -10.38
N LYS A 219 10.41 5.10 -9.63
CA LYS A 219 8.98 5.21 -9.27
C LYS A 219 8.10 5.44 -10.48
N ALA A 220 8.53 6.31 -11.40
CA ALA A 220 7.82 6.59 -12.64
C ALA A 220 7.77 5.36 -13.55
N ASP A 221 8.88 4.63 -13.69
CA ASP A 221 8.95 3.45 -14.54
C ASP A 221 8.17 2.28 -13.95
N LEU A 222 8.22 2.05 -12.63
CA LEU A 222 7.34 1.07 -11.99
C LEU A 222 5.87 1.41 -12.21
N SER A 223 5.51 2.69 -12.07
CA SER A 223 4.13 3.14 -12.33
C SER A 223 3.69 2.83 -13.76
N LYS A 224 4.54 3.08 -14.77
CA LYS A 224 4.26 2.73 -16.16
C LYS A 224 4.09 1.22 -16.34
N SER A 225 4.97 0.40 -15.77
CA SER A 225 4.86 -1.06 -15.86
C SER A 225 3.58 -1.59 -15.22
N LEU A 226 3.18 -1.03 -14.06
CA LEU A 226 1.94 -1.38 -13.40
C LEU A 226 0.71 -0.99 -14.24
N VAL A 227 0.73 0.18 -14.88
CA VAL A 227 -0.33 0.61 -15.81
C VAL A 227 -0.43 -0.34 -16.99
N GLN A 228 0.69 -0.67 -17.64
CA GLN A 228 0.71 -1.63 -18.75
C GLN A 228 0.16 -2.99 -18.34
N LEU A 229 0.50 -3.46 -17.14
CA LEU A 229 -0.02 -4.72 -16.60
C LEU A 229 -1.54 -4.64 -16.36
N ALA A 230 -2.04 -3.53 -15.80
CA ALA A 230 -3.46 -3.32 -15.58
C ALA A 230 -4.25 -3.26 -16.91
N GLU A 231 -3.71 -2.58 -17.93
CA GLU A 231 -4.30 -2.53 -19.27
C GLU A 231 -4.31 -3.92 -19.92
N LYS A 232 -3.23 -4.70 -19.76
CA LYS A 232 -3.18 -6.09 -20.22
C LYS A 232 -4.26 -6.95 -19.57
N TYR A 233 -4.50 -6.85 -18.27
CA TYR A 233 -5.57 -7.59 -17.61
C TYR A 233 -6.97 -7.20 -18.09
N ASN A 234 -7.15 -6.01 -18.66
CA ASN A 234 -8.41 -5.58 -19.28
C ASN A 234 -8.47 -5.86 -20.79
N SER A 235 -7.42 -6.43 -21.37
CA SER A 235 -7.37 -6.75 -22.81
C SER A 235 -8.21 -7.97 -23.15
N LYS A 236 -8.75 -7.99 -24.37
CA LYS A 236 -9.53 -9.12 -24.89
C LYS A 236 -8.66 -10.38 -24.98
N GLU A 237 -7.42 -10.21 -25.40
CA GLU A 237 -6.43 -11.27 -25.57
C GLU A 237 -6.17 -12.00 -24.25
N TRP A 238 -6.00 -11.26 -23.15
CA TRP A 238 -5.80 -11.84 -21.83
C TRP A 238 -7.06 -12.58 -21.34
N LEU A 239 -8.25 -12.01 -21.54
CA LEU A 239 -9.51 -12.63 -21.13
C LEU A 239 -9.77 -13.95 -21.87
N GLU A 240 -9.47 -14.01 -23.17
CA GLU A 240 -9.59 -15.23 -23.98
C GLU A 240 -8.58 -16.30 -23.55
N ALA A 241 -7.32 -15.91 -23.30
CA ALA A 241 -6.29 -16.81 -22.79
C ALA A 241 -6.68 -17.39 -21.42
N GLN A 242 -7.16 -16.53 -20.51
CA GLN A 242 -7.56 -16.95 -19.17
C GLN A 242 -8.80 -17.86 -19.21
N THR A 243 -9.75 -17.60 -20.11
CA THR A 243 -10.92 -18.47 -20.36
C THR A 243 -10.49 -19.88 -20.73
N LYS A 244 -9.49 -20.02 -21.62
CA LYS A 244 -8.94 -21.33 -21.99
C LYS A 244 -8.34 -22.06 -20.78
N ILE A 245 -7.51 -21.36 -19.99
CA ILE A 245 -6.89 -21.92 -18.78
C ILE A 245 -7.96 -22.41 -17.79
N VAL A 246 -9.01 -21.62 -17.56
CA VAL A 246 -10.11 -21.98 -16.66
C VAL A 246 -10.87 -23.20 -17.17
N LYS A 247 -11.18 -23.27 -18.47
CA LYS A 247 -11.84 -24.45 -19.07
C LYS A 247 -11.00 -25.71 -18.92
N GLU A 248 -9.69 -25.62 -19.17
CA GLU A 248 -8.75 -26.74 -19.00
C GLU A 248 -8.65 -27.18 -17.52
N TYR A 249 -8.59 -26.23 -16.58
CA TYR A 249 -8.60 -26.51 -15.15
C TYR A 249 -9.90 -27.20 -14.70
N ASN A 250 -11.07 -26.71 -15.16
CA ASN A 250 -12.36 -27.31 -14.83
C ASN A 250 -12.47 -28.74 -15.37
N ALA A 251 -12.03 -28.97 -16.61
CA ALA A 251 -11.99 -30.31 -17.20
C ALA A 251 -11.09 -31.26 -16.40
N LYS A 252 -9.88 -30.80 -16.02
CA LYS A 252 -8.93 -31.59 -15.22
C LYS A 252 -9.48 -31.96 -13.83
N ASN A 253 -10.27 -31.07 -13.23
CA ASN A 253 -10.85 -31.24 -11.90
C ASN A 253 -12.30 -31.79 -11.92
N LYS A 254 -12.80 -32.20 -13.09
CA LYS A 254 -14.18 -32.72 -13.28
C LYS A 254 -15.27 -31.74 -12.80
N VAL A 255 -15.02 -30.44 -12.89
CA VAL A 255 -15.99 -29.38 -12.61
C VAL A 255 -16.79 -29.12 -13.88
N GLN A 256 -18.10 -29.37 -13.85
CA GLN A 256 -19.00 -28.97 -14.94
C GLN A 256 -19.39 -27.50 -14.72
N ALA A 257 -18.97 -26.64 -15.65
CA ALA A 257 -19.30 -25.22 -15.65
C ALA A 257 -19.78 -24.81 -17.05
N ASP A 258 -20.87 -24.06 -17.12
CA ASP A 258 -21.32 -23.42 -18.36
C ASP A 258 -20.47 -22.16 -18.70
N ASP A 259 -20.69 -21.56 -19.86
CA ASP A 259 -19.91 -20.40 -20.31
C ASP A 259 -20.08 -19.16 -19.41
N SER A 260 -21.25 -18.99 -18.78
CA SER A 260 -21.50 -17.89 -17.83
C SER A 260 -20.70 -18.09 -16.54
N GLN A 261 -20.68 -19.33 -16.03
CA GLN A 261 -19.91 -19.70 -14.86
C GLN A 261 -18.40 -19.59 -15.11
N VAL A 262 -17.93 -19.98 -16.29
CA VAL A 262 -16.52 -19.78 -16.69
C VAL A 262 -16.19 -18.29 -16.78
N ALA A 263 -17.06 -17.46 -17.39
CA ALA A 263 -16.86 -16.03 -17.45
C ALA A 263 -16.78 -15.39 -16.05
N ALA A 264 -17.65 -15.80 -15.12
CA ALA A 264 -17.60 -15.34 -13.74
C ALA A 264 -16.31 -15.78 -13.00
N GLN A 265 -15.75 -16.95 -13.31
CA GLN A 265 -14.46 -17.39 -12.76
C GLN A 265 -13.31 -16.54 -13.29
N VAL A 266 -13.30 -16.23 -14.60
CA VAL A 266 -12.30 -15.34 -15.21
C VAL A 266 -12.42 -13.93 -14.62
N ASP A 267 -13.64 -13.42 -14.44
CA ASP A 267 -13.91 -12.12 -13.84
C ASP A 267 -13.36 -12.03 -12.40
N LYS A 268 -13.56 -13.05 -11.57
CA LYS A 268 -12.97 -13.11 -10.22
C LYS A 268 -11.44 -13.13 -10.24
N ILE A 269 -10.83 -13.82 -11.21
CA ILE A 269 -9.37 -13.82 -11.36
C ILE A 269 -8.88 -12.43 -11.76
N GLN A 270 -9.54 -11.80 -12.74
CA GLN A 270 -9.24 -10.44 -13.17
C GLN A 270 -9.37 -9.45 -12.03
N GLU A 271 -10.46 -9.55 -11.26
CA GLU A 271 -10.70 -8.75 -10.07
C GLU A 271 -9.54 -8.87 -9.08
N ARG A 272 -9.21 -10.10 -8.65
CA ARG A 272 -8.10 -10.34 -7.72
C ARG A 272 -6.78 -9.75 -8.21
N ARG A 273 -6.42 -9.99 -9.48
CA ARG A 273 -5.19 -9.46 -10.08
C ARG A 273 -5.14 -7.93 -10.05
N LEU A 274 -6.26 -7.27 -10.36
CA LEU A 274 -6.32 -5.80 -10.33
C LEU A 274 -6.35 -5.26 -8.91
N THR A 275 -7.20 -5.80 -8.04
CA THR A 275 -7.57 -5.16 -6.77
C THR A 275 -6.72 -5.60 -5.59
N GLU A 276 -6.14 -6.80 -5.61
CA GLU A 276 -5.28 -7.32 -4.54
C GLU A 276 -3.79 -7.22 -4.88
N GLU A 277 -3.42 -7.10 -6.15
CA GLU A 277 -2.01 -7.06 -6.59
C GLU A 277 -1.65 -5.69 -7.19
N VAL A 278 -2.30 -5.30 -8.30
CA VAL A 278 -1.86 -4.11 -9.08
C VAL A 278 -2.24 -2.78 -8.43
N PHE A 279 -3.50 -2.60 -8.01
CA PHE A 279 -3.94 -1.34 -7.38
C PHE A 279 -3.23 -1.08 -6.05
N PRO A 280 -3.00 -2.06 -5.16
CA PRO A 280 -2.18 -1.85 -3.98
C PRO A 280 -0.73 -1.46 -4.30
N ALA A 281 -0.13 -2.05 -5.34
CA ALA A 281 1.20 -1.67 -5.80
C ALA A 281 1.23 -0.24 -6.36
N MET A 282 0.21 0.14 -7.14
CA MET A 282 0.01 1.52 -7.64
C MET A 282 -0.14 2.51 -6.49
N LYS A 283 -0.96 2.21 -5.47
CA LYS A 283 -1.10 3.00 -4.24
C LYS A 283 0.25 3.14 -3.52
N ARG A 284 1.04 2.07 -3.49
CA ARG A 284 2.30 2.03 -2.76
C ARG A 284 3.39 2.88 -3.41
N VAL A 285 3.53 2.81 -4.74
CA VAL A 285 4.54 3.59 -5.47
C VAL A 285 4.11 5.04 -5.70
N ALA A 286 2.81 5.28 -5.89
CA ALA A 286 2.20 6.60 -6.02
C ALA A 286 2.79 7.50 -7.13
N GLY A 287 3.40 6.93 -8.17
CA GLY A 287 3.89 7.72 -9.29
C GLY A 287 2.75 8.23 -10.17
N LYS A 288 2.95 9.40 -10.81
CA LYS A 288 1.95 10.09 -11.65
C LYS A 288 1.21 9.17 -12.64
N PRO A 289 1.88 8.28 -13.41
CA PRO A 289 1.17 7.38 -14.33
C PRO A 289 0.13 6.49 -13.64
N SER A 290 0.43 5.99 -12.44
CA SER A 290 -0.49 5.17 -11.65
C SER A 290 -1.69 5.98 -11.17
N VAL A 291 -1.45 7.20 -10.66
CA VAL A 291 -2.50 8.11 -10.19
C VAL A 291 -3.45 8.47 -11.33
N ASP A 292 -2.91 8.89 -12.47
CA ASP A 292 -3.71 9.28 -13.63
C ASP A 292 -4.52 8.07 -14.17
N TYR A 293 -3.93 6.88 -14.21
CA TYR A 293 -4.62 5.66 -14.60
C TYR A 293 -5.78 5.31 -13.64
N LEU A 294 -5.56 5.37 -12.32
CA LEU A 294 -6.59 5.05 -11.32
C LEU A 294 -7.79 6.02 -11.41
N ILE A 295 -7.54 7.31 -11.63
CA ILE A 295 -8.60 8.31 -11.87
C ILE A 295 -9.40 7.96 -13.14
N LYS A 296 -8.70 7.68 -14.25
CA LYS A 296 -9.33 7.29 -15.52
C LYS A 296 -10.14 5.99 -15.38
N TYR A 297 -9.59 4.99 -14.69
CA TYR A 297 -10.26 3.72 -14.44
C TYR A 297 -11.54 3.91 -13.60
N ALA A 298 -11.49 4.76 -12.57
CA ALA A 298 -12.66 5.10 -11.76
C ALA A 298 -13.74 5.87 -12.53
N ALA A 299 -13.35 6.66 -13.54
CA ALA A 299 -14.27 7.41 -14.39
C ALA A 299 -14.96 6.54 -15.47
N ASP A 300 -14.37 5.42 -15.86
CA ASP A 300 -14.90 4.58 -16.93
C ASP A 300 -16.16 3.81 -16.48
N GLN A 301 -17.32 4.19 -17.04
CA GLN A 301 -18.60 3.56 -16.73
C GLN A 301 -18.71 2.12 -17.22
N LYS A 302 -17.81 1.67 -18.11
CA LYS A 302 -17.74 0.27 -18.55
C LYS A 302 -17.13 -0.64 -17.48
N MET A 303 -16.42 -0.08 -16.50
CA MET A 303 -15.80 -0.85 -15.43
C MET A 303 -16.80 -1.15 -14.31
N PRO A 304 -16.72 -2.33 -13.66
CA PRO A 304 -17.58 -2.66 -12.54
C PRO A 304 -17.46 -1.67 -11.38
N ALA A 305 -18.58 -1.30 -10.76
CA ALA A 305 -18.62 -0.35 -9.65
C ALA A 305 -17.68 -0.72 -8.48
N PRO A 306 -17.58 -1.99 -8.03
CA PRO A 306 -16.66 -2.37 -6.95
C PRO A 306 -15.19 -2.09 -7.30
N ARG A 307 -14.78 -2.31 -8.57
CA ARG A 307 -13.41 -2.06 -9.03
C ARG A 307 -13.13 -0.56 -9.15
N ARG A 308 -14.09 0.22 -9.66
CA ARG A 308 -13.99 1.68 -9.72
C ARG A 308 -13.82 2.30 -8.32
N LYS A 309 -14.57 1.80 -7.34
CA LYS A 309 -14.42 2.17 -5.92
C LYS A 309 -13.04 1.84 -5.37
N LEU A 310 -12.51 0.65 -5.67
CA LEU A 310 -11.17 0.24 -5.23
C LEU A 310 -10.06 1.04 -5.93
N ALA A 311 -10.26 1.45 -7.18
CA ALA A 311 -9.35 2.37 -7.85
C ALA A 311 -9.31 3.74 -7.15
N LEU A 312 -10.47 4.28 -6.74
CA LEU A 312 -10.53 5.50 -5.91
C LEU A 312 -9.89 5.28 -4.54
N ALA A 313 -10.01 4.10 -3.93
CA ALA A 313 -9.34 3.77 -2.67
C ALA A 313 -7.81 3.72 -2.80
N ALA A 314 -7.29 3.33 -3.98
CA ALA A 314 -5.86 3.30 -4.28
C ALA A 314 -5.23 4.69 -4.48
N LEU A 315 -6.04 5.73 -4.68
CA LEU A 315 -5.61 7.12 -4.77
C LEU A 315 -5.36 7.80 -3.41
N GLU A 316 -5.84 7.20 -2.32
CA GLU A 316 -5.78 7.79 -0.98
C GLU A 316 -4.37 8.22 -0.58
N GLY A 317 -4.21 9.51 -0.25
CA GLY A 317 -2.96 10.12 0.19
C GLY A 317 -1.96 10.41 -0.93
N ASN A 318 -2.30 10.12 -2.18
CA ASN A 318 -1.39 10.16 -3.33
C ASN A 318 -1.77 11.20 -4.39
N LEU A 319 -2.81 12.00 -4.16
CA LEU A 319 -3.25 13.05 -5.06
C LEU A 319 -2.33 14.27 -4.98
N ASP A 320 -2.07 14.89 -6.12
CA ASP A 320 -1.37 16.18 -6.16
C ASP A 320 -2.36 17.28 -5.78
N LYS A 321 -2.23 17.79 -4.55
CA LYS A 321 -3.10 18.81 -3.96
C LYS A 321 -3.10 20.15 -4.71
N ASN A 322 -2.15 20.36 -5.61
CA ASN A 322 -2.06 21.53 -6.48
C ASN A 322 -2.62 21.27 -7.89
N SER A 323 -2.95 20.01 -8.21
CA SER A 323 -3.46 19.62 -9.53
C SER A 323 -4.96 19.89 -9.64
N LYS A 324 -5.28 21.04 -10.24
CA LYS A 324 -6.66 21.38 -10.63
C LYS A 324 -7.27 20.32 -11.56
N GLU A 325 -6.47 19.73 -12.44
CA GLU A 325 -6.90 18.69 -13.37
C GLU A 325 -7.38 17.42 -12.64
N GLN A 326 -6.63 16.94 -11.65
CA GLN A 326 -7.04 15.78 -10.84
C GLN A 326 -8.33 16.08 -10.07
N LEU A 327 -8.44 17.27 -9.47
CA LEU A 327 -9.65 17.71 -8.80
C LEU A 327 -10.85 17.79 -9.78
N ASP A 328 -10.65 18.31 -10.98
CA ASP A 328 -11.68 18.39 -12.03
C ASP A 328 -12.17 17.01 -12.47
N HIS A 329 -11.26 16.04 -12.61
CA HIS A 329 -11.62 14.66 -12.93
C HIS A 329 -12.41 13.98 -11.80
N LEU A 330 -11.98 14.13 -10.55
CA LEU A 330 -12.70 13.58 -9.40
C LEU A 330 -14.08 14.21 -9.25
N PHE A 331 -14.18 15.53 -9.44
CA PHE A 331 -15.45 16.24 -9.44
C PHE A 331 -16.39 15.77 -10.56
N ALA A 332 -15.85 15.47 -11.75
CA ALA A 332 -16.64 14.91 -12.84
C ALA A 332 -17.24 13.54 -12.50
N ILE A 333 -16.51 12.70 -11.76
CA ILE A 333 -17.05 11.43 -11.22
C ILE A 333 -18.14 11.72 -10.18
N ALA A 334 -17.85 12.59 -9.21
CA ALA A 334 -18.75 12.85 -8.08
C ALA A 334 -20.11 13.42 -8.52
N LYS A 335 -20.11 14.34 -9.49
CA LYS A 335 -21.34 15.01 -9.95
C LYS A 335 -22.22 14.17 -10.89
N GLY A 336 -21.74 13.03 -11.36
CA GLY A 336 -22.44 12.20 -12.35
C GLY A 336 -23.72 11.58 -11.79
N ASN A 337 -24.83 11.75 -12.53
CA ASN A 337 -26.14 11.23 -12.12
C ASN A 337 -26.21 9.69 -12.16
N ASP A 338 -25.54 9.06 -13.12
CA ASP A 338 -25.55 7.61 -13.33
C ASP A 338 -24.40 6.89 -12.60
N VAL A 339 -23.67 7.61 -11.75
CA VAL A 339 -22.57 7.04 -10.97
C VAL A 339 -23.15 6.26 -9.77
N PRO A 340 -22.74 4.99 -9.54
CA PRO A 340 -23.12 4.25 -8.35
C PRO A 340 -22.67 4.98 -7.07
N ASP A 341 -23.48 4.92 -6.02
CA ASP A 341 -23.24 5.70 -4.80
C ASP A 341 -21.87 5.40 -4.17
N GLU A 342 -21.45 4.13 -4.13
CA GLU A 342 -20.14 3.76 -3.61
C GLU A 342 -18.94 4.32 -4.38
N VAL A 343 -19.09 4.60 -5.67
CA VAL A 343 -18.07 5.23 -6.51
C VAL A 343 -18.09 6.74 -6.29
N ARG A 344 -19.28 7.34 -6.19
CA ARG A 344 -19.45 8.76 -5.87
C ARG A 344 -18.85 9.11 -4.51
N ASP A 345 -19.14 8.30 -3.49
CA ASP A 345 -18.61 8.48 -2.14
C ASP A 345 -17.08 8.32 -2.10
N GLY A 346 -16.55 7.43 -2.95
CA GLY A 346 -15.10 7.34 -3.18
C GLY A 346 -14.53 8.63 -3.76
N ALA A 347 -15.20 9.22 -4.75
CA ALA A 347 -14.76 10.44 -5.42
C ALA A 347 -14.81 11.65 -4.50
N PHE A 348 -15.89 11.84 -3.72
CA PHE A 348 -15.98 12.92 -2.74
C PHE A 348 -14.88 12.81 -1.67
N ARG A 349 -14.64 11.61 -1.10
CA ARG A 349 -13.54 11.40 -0.15
C ARG A 349 -12.16 11.72 -0.73
N ARG A 350 -11.96 11.52 -2.04
CA ARG A 350 -10.73 11.92 -2.73
C ARG A 350 -10.67 13.44 -2.96
N MET A 351 -11.80 14.09 -3.20
CA MET A 351 -11.86 15.55 -3.27
C MET A 351 -11.48 16.20 -1.94
N ASP A 352 -11.84 15.62 -0.80
CA ASP A 352 -11.50 16.16 0.53
C ASP A 352 -9.99 16.25 0.82
N GLU A 353 -9.16 15.56 0.03
CA GLU A 353 -7.70 15.62 0.18
C GLU A 353 -7.09 16.92 -0.36
N PHE A 354 -7.86 17.68 -1.16
CA PHE A 354 -7.47 18.97 -1.73
C PHE A 354 -7.78 20.14 -0.76
N PRO A 355 -7.12 21.30 -0.91
CA PRO A 355 -7.43 22.49 -0.12
C PRO A 355 -8.89 22.92 -0.25
N LYS A 356 -9.53 23.27 0.87
CA LYS A 356 -10.96 23.64 0.93
C LYS A 356 -11.30 24.83 0.03
N GLU A 357 -10.35 25.74 -0.18
CA GLU A 357 -10.48 26.89 -1.06
C GLU A 357 -10.71 26.48 -2.53
N GLN A 358 -10.27 25.27 -2.91
CA GLN A 358 -10.50 24.70 -4.23
C GLN A 358 -11.76 23.82 -4.28
N THR A 359 -12.07 23.09 -3.20
CA THR A 359 -13.15 22.08 -3.18
C THR A 359 -14.51 22.70 -2.88
N VAL A 360 -14.61 23.58 -1.89
CA VAL A 360 -15.90 24.16 -1.44
C VAL A 360 -16.64 24.88 -2.58
N PRO A 361 -16.00 25.73 -3.41
CA PRO A 361 -16.70 26.36 -4.54
C PRO A 361 -17.29 25.33 -5.54
N LYS A 362 -16.59 24.20 -5.75
CA LYS A 362 -17.09 23.12 -6.62
C LYS A 362 -18.26 22.40 -6.00
N LEU A 363 -18.20 22.08 -4.71
CA LEU A 363 -19.29 21.42 -4.01
C LEU A 363 -20.55 22.29 -3.98
N TYR A 364 -20.42 23.60 -3.74
CA TYR A 364 -21.55 24.51 -3.83
C TYR A 364 -22.15 24.66 -5.23
N SER A 365 -21.36 24.46 -6.29
CA SER A 365 -21.91 24.44 -7.66
C SER A 365 -22.88 23.28 -7.93
N LEU A 366 -23.01 22.32 -6.99
CA LEU A 366 -23.97 21.21 -7.05
C LEU A 366 -25.32 21.53 -6.42
N ALA A 367 -25.58 22.77 -5.97
CA ALA A 367 -26.85 23.20 -5.39
C ALA A 367 -28.07 22.89 -6.28
N ASP A 368 -27.92 23.05 -7.59
CA ASP A 368 -28.98 22.84 -8.57
C ASP A 368 -28.91 21.46 -9.25
N ASN A 369 -28.14 20.52 -8.69
CA ASN A 369 -28.06 19.18 -9.27
C ASN A 369 -29.45 18.50 -9.24
N PRO A 370 -29.94 17.96 -10.37
CA PRO A 370 -31.27 17.35 -10.44
C PRO A 370 -31.40 16.12 -9.53
N ARG A 371 -30.30 15.42 -9.25
CA ARG A 371 -30.25 14.33 -8.28
C ARG A 371 -29.93 14.91 -6.91
N TRP A 372 -30.95 15.10 -6.09
CA TRP A 372 -30.82 15.67 -4.74
C TRP A 372 -29.77 14.95 -3.88
N LYS A 373 -29.62 13.62 -4.03
CA LYS A 373 -28.59 12.83 -3.32
C LYS A 373 -27.15 13.31 -3.60
N VAL A 374 -26.89 13.84 -4.80
CA VAL A 374 -25.57 14.39 -5.16
C VAL A 374 -25.31 15.68 -4.40
N ARG A 375 -26.28 16.59 -4.36
CA ARG A 375 -26.20 17.83 -3.56
C ARG A 375 -26.05 17.50 -2.08
N TYR A 376 -26.91 16.61 -1.58
CA TYR A 376 -26.91 16.09 -0.22
C TYR A 376 -25.50 15.69 0.23
N VAL A 377 -24.86 14.76 -0.48
CA VAL A 377 -23.51 14.32 -0.11
C VAL A 377 -22.50 15.45 -0.27
N ALA A 378 -22.55 16.22 -1.36
CA ALA A 378 -21.61 17.32 -1.59
C ALA A 378 -21.61 18.37 -0.47
N PHE A 379 -22.79 18.73 0.03
CA PHE A 379 -22.96 19.74 1.06
C PHE A 379 -22.62 19.20 2.47
N ASP A 380 -22.80 17.90 2.71
CA ASP A 380 -22.28 17.27 3.92
C ASP A 380 -20.75 17.36 3.99
N HIS A 381 -20.07 17.11 2.86
CA HIS A 381 -18.62 17.33 2.73
C HIS A 381 -18.21 18.79 2.97
N VAL A 382 -19.01 19.77 2.51
CA VAL A 382 -18.77 21.19 2.82
C VAL A 382 -18.82 21.43 4.33
N LEU A 383 -19.85 20.94 5.02
CA LEU A 383 -20.00 21.10 6.48
C LEU A 383 -18.82 20.54 7.25
N LEU A 384 -18.26 19.40 6.83
CA LEU A 384 -17.10 18.78 7.47
C LEU A 384 -15.82 19.66 7.43
N THR A 385 -15.78 20.69 6.59
CA THR A 385 -14.64 21.63 6.49
C THR A 385 -14.83 22.93 7.27
N MET A 386 -15.99 23.11 7.92
CA MET A 386 -16.42 24.37 8.51
C MET A 386 -16.31 24.43 10.04
N ASN A 387 -16.26 25.66 10.55
CA ASN A 387 -16.58 25.98 11.94
C ASN A 387 -17.94 26.70 12.05
N ALA A 388 -18.41 26.87 13.29
CA ALA A 388 -19.72 27.44 13.59
C ALA A 388 -19.96 28.81 12.93
N LYS A 389 -18.94 29.66 12.77
CA LYS A 389 -19.08 30.99 12.15
C LYS A 389 -19.44 30.93 10.66
N GLN A 390 -19.22 29.78 10.01
CA GLN A 390 -19.49 29.56 8.59
C GLN A 390 -20.86 28.93 8.33
N ILE A 391 -21.59 28.52 9.37
CA ILE A 391 -22.96 27.97 9.23
C ILE A 391 -23.89 28.95 8.47
N PRO A 392 -23.87 30.27 8.71
CA PRO A 392 -24.71 31.19 7.94
C PRO A 392 -24.44 31.17 6.43
N ASP A 393 -23.16 31.04 6.04
CA ASP A 393 -22.78 30.91 4.62
C ASP A 393 -23.33 29.62 4.01
N PHE A 394 -23.21 28.49 4.75
CA PHE A 394 -23.82 27.23 4.36
C PHE A 394 -25.34 27.34 4.16
N MET A 395 -26.05 27.96 5.11
CA MET A 395 -27.50 28.14 5.02
C MET A 395 -27.92 28.88 3.75
N ASN A 396 -27.15 29.88 3.32
CA ASN A 396 -27.46 30.68 2.13
C ASN A 396 -27.41 29.88 0.81
N HIS A 397 -26.76 28.72 0.81
CA HIS A 397 -26.65 27.83 -0.36
C HIS A 397 -27.75 26.75 -0.41
N LEU A 398 -28.56 26.61 0.64
CA LEU A 398 -29.61 25.59 0.69
C LEU A 398 -30.80 25.94 -0.21
N PRO A 399 -31.57 24.92 -0.65
CA PRO A 399 -32.78 25.14 -1.44
C PRO A 399 -33.75 26.11 -0.76
N LYS A 400 -34.18 27.16 -1.47
CA LYS A 400 -35.04 28.20 -0.89
C LYS A 400 -36.53 27.87 -0.92
N THR A 401 -36.95 26.97 -1.82
CA THR A 401 -38.38 26.68 -2.05
C THR A 401 -38.63 25.19 -2.21
N ALA A 402 -39.90 24.79 -2.12
CA ALA A 402 -40.36 23.42 -2.33
C ALA A 402 -40.26 22.94 -3.80
N ALA A 403 -39.93 23.83 -4.74
CA ALA A 403 -39.76 23.45 -6.14
C ALA A 403 -38.50 22.61 -6.39
N THR A 404 -37.49 22.74 -5.52
CA THR A 404 -36.26 21.95 -5.59
C THR A 404 -36.47 20.62 -4.89
N LYS A 405 -36.27 19.50 -5.61
CA LYS A 405 -36.37 18.15 -5.05
C LYS A 405 -35.36 18.00 -3.90
N MET A 406 -35.83 17.54 -2.76
CA MET A 406 -35.05 17.30 -1.54
C MET A 406 -35.79 16.28 -0.69
N GLY A 407 -35.10 15.24 -0.21
CA GLY A 407 -35.68 14.26 0.71
C GLY A 407 -35.52 14.68 2.15
N GLN A 408 -36.34 14.14 3.07
CA GLN A 408 -36.26 14.45 4.50
C GLN A 408 -34.86 14.20 5.10
N THR A 409 -34.15 13.17 4.60
CA THR A 409 -32.79 12.83 5.05
C THR A 409 -31.81 13.98 4.87
N GLU A 410 -31.93 14.78 3.81
CA GLU A 410 -30.97 15.84 3.48
C GLU A 410 -30.87 16.89 4.61
N PRO A 411 -31.94 17.61 5.00
CA PRO A 411 -31.85 18.59 6.07
C PRO A 411 -31.57 17.97 7.45
N LEU A 412 -32.05 16.74 7.70
CA LEU A 412 -31.78 16.04 8.96
C LEU A 412 -30.30 15.70 9.11
N GLN A 413 -29.67 15.17 8.06
CA GLN A 413 -28.25 14.87 8.10
C GLN A 413 -27.42 16.14 8.22
N TYR A 414 -27.73 17.21 7.49
CA TYR A 414 -27.02 18.48 7.67
C TYR A 414 -27.11 18.97 9.11
N ALA A 415 -28.30 18.92 9.72
CA ALA A 415 -28.48 19.31 11.10
C ALA A 415 -27.66 18.44 12.07
N GLN A 416 -27.63 17.13 11.83
CA GLN A 416 -26.80 16.20 12.59
C GLN A 416 -25.31 16.49 12.42
N THR A 417 -24.83 16.73 11.20
CA THR A 417 -23.43 17.05 10.91
C THR A 417 -23.05 18.38 11.56
N ILE A 418 -23.92 19.40 11.54
CA ILE A 418 -23.69 20.66 12.27
C ILE A 418 -23.58 20.37 13.78
N ARG A 419 -24.47 19.54 14.32
CA ARG A 419 -24.48 19.21 15.76
C ARG A 419 -23.23 18.46 16.20
N ASP A 420 -22.86 17.44 15.45
CA ASP A 420 -21.93 16.42 15.90
C ASP A 420 -20.50 16.62 15.36
N LYS A 421 -20.34 17.29 14.21
CA LYS A 421 -19.07 17.34 13.45
C LYS A 421 -18.54 18.75 13.19
N VAL A 422 -19.40 19.75 12.98
CA VAL A 422 -18.95 21.14 12.77
C VAL A 422 -18.29 21.67 14.05
N GLU A 423 -17.11 22.25 13.89
CA GLU A 423 -16.31 22.80 15.00
C GLU A 423 -17.05 23.96 15.68
N GLY A 424 -17.14 23.92 17.02
CA GLY A 424 -17.82 24.91 17.85
C GLY A 424 -18.63 24.24 18.95
N ASP A 425 -18.90 24.97 20.04
CA ASP A 425 -19.73 24.43 21.13
C ASP A 425 -21.21 24.34 20.71
N ALA A 426 -21.93 23.42 21.35
CA ALA A 426 -23.32 23.12 20.99
C ALA A 426 -24.25 24.32 21.15
N LYS A 427 -24.00 25.19 22.14
CA LYS A 427 -24.83 26.38 22.39
C LYS A 427 -24.63 27.40 21.28
N THR A 428 -23.39 27.73 20.93
CA THR A 428 -23.09 28.65 19.82
C THR A 428 -23.74 28.18 18.53
N LYS A 429 -23.66 26.88 18.22
CA LYS A 429 -24.29 26.32 17.02
C LYS A 429 -25.82 26.43 17.06
N ALA A 430 -26.44 26.11 18.18
CA ALA A 430 -27.88 26.27 18.37
C ALA A 430 -28.32 27.74 18.25
N ASP A 431 -27.58 28.68 18.85
CA ASP A 431 -27.85 30.11 18.80
C ASP A 431 -27.76 30.65 17.35
N ILE A 432 -26.83 30.14 16.54
CA ILE A 432 -26.70 30.47 15.12
C ILE A 432 -27.86 29.90 14.29
N LEU A 433 -28.37 28.72 14.64
CA LEU A 433 -29.47 28.07 13.94
C LEU A 433 -30.84 28.66 14.28
N ALA A 434 -31.01 29.18 15.50
CA ALA A 434 -32.30 29.61 16.01
C ALA A 434 -33.06 30.61 15.10
N PRO A 435 -32.41 31.63 14.49
CA PRO A 435 -33.09 32.54 13.56
C PRO A 435 -33.66 31.84 12.32
N TYR A 436 -33.03 30.75 11.88
CA TYR A 436 -33.44 30.05 10.67
C TYR A 436 -34.70 29.20 10.85
N MET A 437 -35.10 28.85 12.08
CA MET A 437 -36.37 28.13 12.33
C MET A 437 -37.59 28.89 11.80
N SER A 438 -37.52 30.23 11.77
CA SER A 438 -38.56 31.10 11.21
C SER A 438 -38.18 31.69 9.85
N SER A 439 -37.18 31.14 9.16
CA SER A 439 -36.75 31.59 7.84
C SER A 439 -37.86 31.47 6.81
N LYS A 440 -37.86 32.34 5.80
CA LYS A 440 -38.71 32.17 4.60
C LYS A 440 -38.12 31.18 3.61
N ASP A 441 -36.82 30.92 3.71
CA ASP A 441 -36.13 29.94 2.87
C ASP A 441 -36.31 28.55 3.48
N LEU A 442 -36.87 27.63 2.69
CA LEU A 442 -37.31 26.31 3.14
C LEU A 442 -36.17 25.43 3.67
N GLY A 443 -35.07 25.33 2.94
CA GLY A 443 -33.90 24.52 3.31
C GLY A 443 -33.30 24.92 4.65
N PRO A 444 -32.94 26.20 4.87
CA PRO A 444 -32.46 26.68 6.16
C PRO A 444 -33.44 26.42 7.31
N LYS A 445 -34.75 26.61 7.06
CA LYS A 445 -35.80 26.30 8.03
C LYS A 445 -35.77 24.83 8.44
N LEU A 446 -35.73 23.92 7.47
CA LEU A 446 -35.75 22.48 7.73
C LEU A 446 -34.48 21.99 8.43
N VAL A 447 -33.31 22.52 8.11
CA VAL A 447 -32.05 22.20 8.84
C VAL A 447 -32.13 22.71 10.28
N ALA A 448 -32.61 23.93 10.50
CA ALA A 448 -32.73 24.49 11.84
C ALA A 448 -33.74 23.73 12.71
N LEU A 449 -34.88 23.32 12.15
CA LEU A 449 -35.84 22.45 12.85
C LEU A 449 -35.27 21.05 13.06
N GLY A 450 -34.54 20.51 12.08
CA GLY A 450 -33.88 19.21 12.12
C GLY A 450 -32.83 19.09 13.23
N TRP A 451 -32.28 20.20 13.74
CA TRP A 451 -31.36 20.22 14.88
C TRP A 451 -31.93 19.50 16.11
N TYR A 452 -33.26 19.62 16.29
CA TYR A 452 -34.01 19.04 17.39
C TYR A 452 -34.42 17.59 17.14
N TRP A 453 -34.04 16.98 16.02
CA TRP A 453 -34.28 15.56 15.78
C TRP A 453 -33.48 14.70 16.76
N GLY A 454 -34.15 13.84 17.53
CA GLY A 454 -33.60 13.13 18.69
C GLY A 454 -33.19 14.06 19.84
N GLY A 455 -33.72 15.29 19.86
CA GLY A 455 -33.46 16.31 20.88
C GLY A 455 -34.24 16.06 22.17
N LYS A 456 -33.98 16.89 23.19
CA LYS A 456 -34.58 16.71 24.52
C LYS A 456 -36.05 17.13 24.54
N LYS A 457 -36.85 16.48 25.38
CA LYS A 457 -38.27 16.80 25.57
C LYS A 457 -38.51 18.25 26.01
N GLU A 458 -37.61 18.83 26.79
CA GLU A 458 -37.71 20.21 27.27
C GLU A 458 -37.59 21.26 26.14
N ASP A 459 -36.97 20.88 25.02
CA ASP A 459 -36.77 21.73 23.85
C ASP A 459 -38.00 21.77 22.94
N ARG A 460 -39.04 20.95 23.20
CA ARG A 460 -40.28 20.92 22.39
C ARG A 460 -40.94 22.30 22.28
N LYS A 461 -40.87 23.10 23.34
CA LYS A 461 -41.40 24.47 23.36
C LYS A 461 -40.76 25.38 22.30
N LEU A 462 -39.55 25.05 21.84
CA LEU A 462 -38.82 25.81 20.83
C LEU A 462 -39.34 25.52 19.41
N VAL A 463 -39.89 24.32 19.17
CA VAL A 463 -40.40 23.91 17.85
C VAL A 463 -41.93 23.96 17.75
N ALA A 464 -42.64 24.03 18.88
CA ALA A 464 -44.12 23.98 18.94
C ALA A 464 -44.82 25.07 18.10
N ALA A 465 -44.20 26.25 17.97
CA ALA A 465 -44.74 27.33 17.14
C ALA A 465 -44.85 26.96 15.65
N HIS A 466 -44.08 25.95 15.21
CA HIS A 466 -43.99 25.52 13.82
C HIS A 466 -44.98 24.39 13.46
N GLU A 467 -45.73 23.81 14.42
CA GLU A 467 -46.75 22.77 14.14
C GLU A 467 -47.90 23.26 13.23
N ARG A 468 -48.00 24.58 13.01
CA ARG A 468 -49.02 25.22 12.15
C ARG A 468 -48.42 25.84 10.88
N ASP A 469 -47.16 25.56 10.58
CA ASP A 469 -46.48 26.07 9.39
C ASP A 469 -47.06 25.40 8.13
N ASN A 470 -47.65 26.19 7.24
CA ASN A 470 -48.30 25.70 6.03
C ASN A 470 -47.38 25.72 4.81
N ASP A 471 -46.10 26.03 4.98
CA ASP A 471 -45.15 26.00 3.87
C ASP A 471 -45.09 24.57 3.29
N PRO A 472 -45.21 24.41 1.97
CA PRO A 472 -45.20 23.11 1.34
C PRO A 472 -43.82 22.46 1.46
N LEU A 473 -43.81 21.13 1.64
CA LEU A 473 -42.60 20.32 1.49
C LEU A 473 -42.36 19.98 0.02
N PRO A 474 -41.11 19.67 -0.38
CA PRO A 474 -40.80 19.25 -1.73
C PRO A 474 -41.60 18.03 -2.16
N LYS A 475 -42.16 18.07 -3.38
CA LYS A 475 -42.83 16.91 -3.99
C LYS A 475 -41.80 16.09 -4.75
N CYS A 476 -41.88 14.77 -4.59
CA CYS A 476 -41.00 13.83 -5.25
C CYS A 476 -41.80 12.71 -5.88
N ASP A 477 -41.41 12.34 -7.11
CA ASP A 477 -41.94 11.15 -7.74
C ASP A 477 -41.31 9.93 -7.07
N ALA A 478 -41.99 8.78 -7.14
CA ALA A 478 -41.49 7.55 -6.50
C ALA A 478 -40.07 7.16 -6.95
N ALA A 479 -39.70 7.50 -8.19
CA ALA A 479 -38.38 7.26 -8.76
C ALA A 479 -37.27 8.16 -8.21
N ASP A 480 -37.60 9.28 -7.55
CA ASP A 480 -36.60 10.22 -7.03
C ASP A 480 -36.12 9.86 -5.61
N GLU A 481 -36.81 8.94 -4.93
CA GLU A 481 -36.47 8.47 -3.59
C GLU A 481 -36.31 9.60 -2.55
N CYS A 482 -36.99 10.75 -2.72
CA CYS A 482 -36.98 11.88 -1.80
C CYS A 482 -38.31 12.07 -1.04
N LYS A 483 -38.85 10.97 -0.52
CA LYS A 483 -40.11 11.03 0.25
C LYS A 483 -39.95 11.81 1.55
N TRP A 484 -41.06 12.40 1.96
CA TRP A 484 -41.27 12.99 3.27
C TRP A 484 -42.35 12.17 3.97
N GLU A 485 -41.92 11.21 4.78
CA GLU A 485 -42.81 10.24 5.41
C GLU A 485 -42.34 9.91 6.82
N CYS A 486 -43.29 9.61 7.69
CA CYS A 486 -43.02 9.42 9.11
C CYS A 486 -43.77 8.20 9.62
N ASP A 487 -43.09 7.39 10.42
CA ASP A 487 -43.70 6.25 11.08
C ASP A 487 -44.68 6.76 12.13
N VAL A 488 -45.97 6.52 11.91
CA VAL A 488 -47.04 6.82 12.85
C VAL A 488 -47.74 5.54 13.30
N PRO A 489 -48.29 5.47 14.54
CA PRO A 489 -49.08 4.32 14.95
C PRO A 489 -50.32 4.16 14.07
N LYS A 490 -50.60 2.94 13.58
CA LYS A 490 -51.80 2.62 12.77
C LYS A 490 -53.13 2.98 13.45
N ALA A 491 -53.12 3.05 14.78
CA ALA A 491 -54.23 3.48 15.60
C ALA A 491 -53.69 4.11 16.91
N PRO A 492 -54.46 4.98 17.59
CA PRO A 492 -54.05 5.53 18.89
C PRO A 492 -53.67 4.42 19.88
N GLY A 493 -52.42 4.42 20.36
CA GLY A 493 -51.88 3.41 21.27
C GLY A 493 -51.35 2.11 20.63
N SER A 494 -51.39 1.99 19.30
CA SER A 494 -50.81 0.85 18.58
C SER A 494 -49.28 0.83 18.66
N LYS A 495 -48.70 -0.39 18.74
CA LYS A 495 -47.25 -0.61 18.55
C LYS A 495 -46.88 -0.86 17.08
N GLU A 496 -47.87 -1.15 16.23
CA GLU A 496 -47.66 -1.27 14.79
C GLU A 496 -47.65 0.13 14.16
N MET A 497 -46.57 0.41 13.43
CA MET A 497 -46.34 1.67 12.74
C MET A 497 -46.70 1.53 11.26
N GLU A 498 -47.06 2.64 10.63
CA GLU A 498 -47.21 2.78 9.18
C GLU A 498 -46.57 4.08 8.69
N ALA A 499 -46.14 4.11 7.44
CA ALA A 499 -45.56 5.29 6.82
C ALA A 499 -46.67 6.28 6.43
N HIS A 500 -46.67 7.45 7.07
CA HIS A 500 -47.58 8.55 6.75
C HIS A 500 -46.83 9.66 5.99
N GLU A 501 -47.27 9.95 4.77
CA GLU A 501 -46.71 11.02 3.95
C GLU A 501 -47.10 12.40 4.51
N VAL A 502 -46.12 13.29 4.66
CA VAL A 502 -46.33 14.65 5.15
C VAL A 502 -46.10 15.68 4.05
N LYS A 503 -46.98 16.69 3.98
CA LYS A 503 -47.02 17.64 2.85
C LYS A 503 -46.61 19.06 3.18
N THR A 504 -46.58 19.40 4.46
CA THR A 504 -46.22 20.74 4.95
C THR A 504 -45.20 20.66 6.07
N VAL A 505 -44.46 21.75 6.28
CA VAL A 505 -43.49 21.84 7.39
C VAL A 505 -44.19 21.58 8.73
N GLY A 506 -45.37 22.14 8.96
CA GLY A 506 -46.10 21.98 10.22
C GLY A 506 -46.61 20.57 10.45
N GLU A 507 -47.06 19.89 9.39
CA GLU A 507 -47.39 18.47 9.47
C GLU A 507 -46.16 17.65 9.85
N TRP A 508 -45.02 17.87 9.18
CA TRP A 508 -43.76 17.19 9.51
C TRP A 508 -43.27 17.46 10.93
N VAL A 509 -43.35 18.70 11.42
CA VAL A 509 -43.00 19.04 12.81
C VAL A 509 -43.87 18.24 13.78
N LYS A 510 -45.18 18.20 13.52
CA LYS A 510 -46.17 17.57 14.40
C LYS A 510 -46.10 16.05 14.40
N THR A 511 -45.94 15.41 13.24
CA THR A 511 -46.01 13.94 13.11
C THR A 511 -44.65 13.26 13.14
N CYS A 512 -43.56 13.99 12.88
CA CYS A 512 -42.22 13.42 12.74
C CYS A 512 -41.27 13.95 13.81
N LEU A 513 -41.05 15.26 13.84
CA LEU A 513 -40.01 15.87 14.67
C LEU A 513 -40.35 15.75 16.16
N VAL A 514 -41.53 16.23 16.56
CA VAL A 514 -41.97 16.22 17.97
C VAL A 514 -42.00 14.79 18.54
N PRO A 515 -42.61 13.78 17.86
CA PRO A 515 -42.55 12.40 18.34
C PRO A 515 -41.14 11.81 18.42
N ASN A 516 -40.19 12.29 17.60
CA ASN A 516 -38.81 11.83 17.65
C ASN A 516 -38.03 12.40 18.86
N MET A 517 -38.46 13.53 19.42
CA MET A 517 -37.91 14.09 20.67
C MET A 517 -38.42 13.39 21.94
N ASP A 518 -39.50 12.60 21.82
CA ASP A 518 -40.12 11.84 22.91
C ASP A 518 -39.60 10.40 23.04
N LYS A 519 -38.70 9.97 22.14
CA LYS A 519 -37.99 8.67 22.15
C LYS A 519 -36.68 8.79 22.93
#